data_AF-A0AAJ3QV75-F1
#
_entry.id   AF-A0AAJ3QV75-F1
#
_cell.length_a   1.000
_cell.length_b   1.000
_cell.length_c   1.000
_cell.angle_alpha   90.00
_cell.angle_beta   90.00
_cell.angle_gamma   90.00
#
_symmetry.space_group_name_H-M   'P 1'
#
loop_
_entity.id
_entity.type
_entity.pdbx_description
1 polymer ?
#
loop_
_entity_poly.entity_id
_entity_poly.type
_entity_poly.pdbx_seq_one_letter_code
_entity_poly.pdbx_strand_id
1 'polypeptide(L)'
;MSGLPSKPRSIRLRSFYGFSPEEDGYLGWSEESARDRMLELIEDGDLFLIYGAASAETSKTERHRVLGFLQIERRAIRDVDKASSSGLKRKRDHGWADKWSHAIPVVRAWRVDEPMLLETVAPVTYRPEAGQAIAVWSPELTQSEIDLALKVKVIEVNVFGEPPIAETAMNKAPLAEAFRPSRAFPGSFGERTSVYEDGPAHLYLARFEGDGFAMMGLSKPQFDKSALIKIGVSNDLQRRLTELNCGFPPAAKGRWKIELKSEPYEDKAAAEAAEQCFKDAAAKRLQSLGGEFFRGDWAAAMSLFASIPGVSRFGSAGR
;
A
#
# COMPACT_ATOMS: atom_id res chain seq x y z
N MET A 1 5.07 -4.49 5.77
CA MET A 1 3.79 -3.97 5.24
C MET A 1 3.86 -2.45 5.27
N SER A 2 3.94 -1.82 4.11
CA SER A 2 3.91 -0.36 3.96
C SER A 2 2.49 0.14 4.27
N GLY A 3 2.36 1.21 5.06
CA GLY A 3 1.07 1.85 5.29
C GLY A 3 0.38 2.18 3.97
N LEU A 4 -0.95 2.11 3.95
CA LEU A 4 -1.75 2.54 2.81
C LEU A 4 -1.35 3.96 2.43
N PRO A 5 -0.95 4.22 1.17
CA PRO A 5 -0.45 5.52 0.81
C PRO A 5 -1.60 6.53 0.85
N SER A 6 -1.34 7.72 1.40
CA SER A 6 -2.31 8.84 1.48
C SER A 6 -2.61 9.47 0.12
N LYS A 7 -2.00 8.93 -0.94
CA LYS A 7 -2.11 9.27 -2.34
C LYS A 7 -2.00 7.97 -3.15
N PRO A 8 -2.59 7.87 -4.35
CA PRO A 8 -2.33 6.76 -5.26
C PRO A 8 -0.84 6.67 -5.59
N ARG A 9 -0.34 5.44 -5.77
CA ARG A 9 1.06 5.16 -6.15
C ARG A 9 1.39 5.77 -7.50
N SER A 10 0.53 5.54 -8.48
CA SER A 10 0.64 6.08 -9.83
C SER A 10 -0.73 6.44 -10.41
N ILE A 11 -0.72 7.36 -11.37
CA ILE A 11 -1.88 7.66 -12.23
C ILE A 11 -1.40 7.64 -13.67
N ARG A 12 -2.03 6.84 -14.53
CA ARG A 12 -1.70 6.73 -15.97
C ARG A 12 -2.78 7.33 -16.86
N LEU A 13 -2.42 7.87 -18.01
CA LEU A 13 -3.39 8.41 -18.97
C LEU A 13 -3.99 7.33 -19.86
N ARG A 14 -5.26 7.48 -20.21
CA ARG A 14 -5.86 6.69 -21.31
C ARG A 14 -7.01 7.40 -22.00
N SER A 15 -7.10 7.25 -23.31
CA SER A 15 -8.17 7.83 -24.12
C SER A 15 -9.29 6.83 -24.40
N PHE A 16 -10.53 7.24 -24.11
CA PHE A 16 -11.74 6.47 -24.38
C PHE A 16 -12.69 7.23 -25.31
N TYR A 17 -13.64 6.52 -25.93
CA TYR A 17 -14.73 7.14 -26.71
C TYR A 17 -15.92 7.59 -25.86
N GLY A 18 -16.00 7.12 -24.62
CA GLY A 18 -17.00 7.48 -23.63
C GLY A 18 -16.62 6.94 -22.25
N PHE A 19 -17.34 7.32 -21.20
CA PHE A 19 -17.04 6.92 -19.83
C PHE A 19 -18.29 6.42 -19.07
N SER A 20 -18.52 5.12 -19.18
CA SER A 20 -19.68 4.43 -18.60
C SER A 20 -19.23 3.19 -17.81
N PRO A 21 -18.45 3.35 -16.72
CA PRO A 21 -18.00 2.23 -15.89
C PRO A 21 -19.15 1.39 -15.31
N GLU A 22 -20.35 1.96 -15.22
CA GLU A 22 -21.59 1.25 -14.83
C GLU A 22 -21.99 0.15 -15.82
N GLU A 23 -21.50 0.23 -17.06
CA GLU A 23 -21.73 -0.76 -18.10
C GLU A 23 -20.45 -1.49 -18.51
N ASP A 24 -19.32 -0.78 -18.58
CA ASP A 24 -18.02 -1.32 -18.95
C ASP A 24 -17.06 -1.29 -17.74
N GLY A 25 -17.14 -2.32 -16.89
CA GLY A 25 -16.35 -2.47 -15.67
C GLY A 25 -14.89 -2.91 -15.90
N TYR A 26 -14.31 -2.59 -17.04
CA TYR A 26 -12.99 -3.05 -17.46
C TYR A 26 -12.20 -1.98 -18.22
N LEU A 27 -10.89 -2.18 -18.25
CA LEU A 27 -9.94 -1.38 -19.01
C LEU A 27 -9.35 -2.27 -20.11
N GLY A 28 -9.72 -2.07 -21.39
CA GLY A 28 -9.47 -3.06 -22.46
C GLY A 28 -8.50 -2.64 -23.56
N TRP A 29 -7.74 -3.57 -24.13
CA TRP A 29 -6.80 -3.44 -25.26
C TRP A 29 -7.18 -4.40 -26.38
N SER A 30 -6.98 -3.99 -27.64
CA SER A 30 -7.26 -4.86 -28.79
C SER A 30 -6.25 -5.99 -28.89
N GLU A 31 -4.98 -5.70 -28.58
CA GLU A 31 -3.89 -6.68 -28.60
C GLU A 31 -3.60 -7.19 -27.18
N GLU A 32 -3.50 -8.50 -27.04
CA GLU A 32 -3.10 -9.19 -25.80
C GLU A 32 -1.77 -8.69 -25.25
N SER A 33 -0.77 -8.60 -26.13
CA SER A 33 0.60 -8.18 -25.77
C SER A 33 0.66 -6.77 -25.19
N ALA A 34 -0.24 -5.87 -25.61
CA ALA A 34 -0.34 -4.52 -25.05
C ALA A 34 -0.90 -4.54 -23.62
N ARG A 35 -1.88 -5.42 -23.35
CA ARG A 35 -2.43 -5.65 -22.00
C ARG A 35 -1.39 -6.29 -21.09
N ASP A 36 -0.65 -7.27 -21.58
CA ASP A 36 0.40 -7.96 -20.81
C ASP A 36 1.54 -7.01 -20.44
N ARG A 37 2.00 -6.18 -21.39
CA ARG A 37 2.96 -5.11 -21.11
C ARG A 37 2.44 -4.13 -20.06
N MET A 38 1.14 -3.81 -20.09
CA MET A 38 0.57 -2.94 -19.05
C MET A 38 0.56 -3.61 -17.68
N LEU A 39 0.27 -4.90 -17.61
CA LEU A 39 0.32 -5.66 -16.36
C LEU A 39 1.71 -5.62 -15.73
N GLU A 40 2.80 -5.56 -16.51
CA GLU A 40 4.16 -5.40 -15.98
C GLU A 40 4.40 -4.03 -15.30
N LEU A 41 3.66 -2.99 -15.70
CA LEU A 41 3.88 -1.59 -15.29
C LEU A 41 2.97 -1.11 -14.15
N ILE A 42 1.94 -1.88 -13.82
CA ILE A 42 0.93 -1.51 -12.82
C ILE A 42 0.97 -2.45 -11.61
N GLU A 43 0.41 -1.94 -10.51
CA GLU A 43 0.15 -2.66 -9.27
C GLU A 43 -1.34 -2.50 -8.89
N ASP A 44 -1.80 -3.35 -7.96
CA ASP A 44 -3.15 -3.25 -7.42
C ASP A 44 -3.41 -1.86 -6.84
N GLY A 45 -4.56 -1.29 -7.20
CA GLY A 45 -4.99 0.00 -6.70
C GLY A 45 -4.43 1.22 -7.43
N ASP A 46 -3.58 1.03 -8.45
CA ASP A 46 -3.20 2.11 -9.37
C ASP A 46 -4.41 2.73 -10.05
N LEU A 47 -4.27 4.00 -10.45
CA LEU A 47 -5.33 4.73 -11.14
C LEU A 47 -5.03 4.96 -12.61
N PHE A 48 -6.09 5.01 -13.40
CA PHE A 48 -6.09 5.54 -14.75
C PHE A 48 -6.96 6.78 -14.83
N LEU A 49 -6.40 7.89 -15.30
CA LEU A 49 -7.15 9.09 -15.69
C LEU A 49 -7.62 8.89 -17.13
N ILE A 50 -8.94 8.87 -17.30
CA ILE A 50 -9.61 8.68 -18.57
C ILE A 50 -9.98 10.03 -19.19
N TYR A 51 -9.63 10.22 -20.45
CA TYR A 51 -10.01 11.40 -21.22
C TYR A 51 -10.68 11.03 -22.54
N GLY A 52 -11.48 11.94 -23.09
CA GLY A 52 -12.14 11.72 -24.37
C GLY A 52 -11.16 11.77 -25.53
N ALA A 53 -11.15 10.71 -26.35
CA ALA A 53 -10.26 10.60 -27.51
C ALA A 53 -10.54 11.68 -28.56
N ALA A 54 -9.51 12.07 -29.31
CA ALA A 54 -9.56 13.09 -30.36
C ALA A 54 -10.12 12.53 -31.69
N SER A 55 -11.20 11.74 -31.66
CA SER A 55 -11.73 11.05 -32.84
C SER A 55 -13.23 11.30 -33.02
N ALA A 56 -13.77 10.88 -34.17
CA ALA A 56 -15.16 11.15 -34.54
C ALA A 56 -16.17 10.41 -33.64
N GLU A 57 -15.76 9.26 -33.10
CA GLU A 57 -16.51 8.37 -32.22
C GLU A 57 -16.78 8.99 -30.84
N THR A 58 -15.90 9.88 -30.38
CA THR A 58 -16.09 10.61 -29.13
C THR A 58 -16.96 11.85 -29.35
N SER A 59 -17.90 12.11 -28.43
CA SER A 59 -18.72 13.33 -28.44
C SER A 59 -17.84 14.58 -28.47
N LYS A 60 -18.21 15.59 -29.28
CA LYS A 60 -17.46 16.86 -29.40
C LYS A 60 -17.24 17.55 -28.05
N THR A 61 -18.18 17.41 -27.11
CA THR A 61 -18.09 18.03 -25.79
C THR A 61 -17.10 17.32 -24.87
N GLU A 62 -16.71 16.08 -25.18
CA GLU A 62 -15.86 15.22 -24.35
C GLU A 62 -14.41 15.13 -24.86
N ARG A 63 -14.16 15.45 -26.13
CA ARG A 63 -12.82 15.38 -26.74
C ARG A 63 -11.83 16.23 -25.95
N HIS A 64 -10.67 15.64 -25.65
CA HIS A 64 -9.60 16.26 -24.87
C HIS A 64 -10.00 16.68 -23.46
N ARG A 65 -11.14 16.21 -22.95
CA ARG A 65 -11.59 16.47 -21.58
C ARG A 65 -11.40 15.26 -20.69
N VAL A 66 -11.14 15.51 -19.42
CA VAL A 66 -11.13 14.47 -18.38
C VAL A 66 -12.55 13.98 -18.16
N LEU A 67 -12.76 12.68 -18.27
CA LEU A 67 -14.06 12.04 -18.07
C LEU A 67 -14.17 11.43 -16.66
N GLY A 68 -13.07 10.86 -16.18
CA GLY A 68 -13.05 10.21 -14.88
C GLY A 68 -11.76 9.50 -14.55
N PHE A 69 -11.79 8.75 -13.47
CA PHE A 69 -10.70 7.93 -12.96
C PHE A 69 -11.18 6.50 -12.75
N LEU A 70 -10.31 5.54 -13.05
CA LEU A 70 -10.56 4.11 -12.80
C LEU A 70 -9.48 3.58 -11.86
N GLN A 71 -9.87 2.85 -10.82
CA GLN A 71 -8.96 2.04 -10.03
C GLN A 71 -8.99 0.60 -10.53
N ILE A 72 -7.81 0.01 -10.70
CA ILE A 72 -7.68 -1.35 -11.26
C ILE A 72 -7.17 -2.36 -10.24
N GLU A 73 -7.35 -3.63 -10.57
CA GLU A 73 -6.67 -4.77 -9.96
C GLU A 73 -5.76 -5.42 -11.02
N ARG A 74 -4.51 -5.71 -10.68
CA ARG A 74 -3.46 -6.21 -11.57
C ARG A 74 -3.68 -7.69 -11.88
N ARG A 75 -4.67 -7.97 -12.71
CA ARG A 75 -4.90 -9.29 -13.32
C ARG A 75 -5.46 -9.20 -14.72
N ALA A 76 -5.17 -10.20 -15.53
CA ALA A 76 -5.75 -10.35 -16.85
C ALA A 76 -7.20 -10.85 -16.76
N ILE A 77 -8.09 -10.24 -17.56
CA ILE A 77 -9.45 -10.69 -17.83
C ILE A 77 -9.78 -10.52 -19.32
N ARG A 78 -10.96 -10.99 -19.73
CA ARG A 78 -11.61 -10.62 -20.98
C ARG A 78 -12.65 -9.53 -20.71
N ASP A 79 -12.93 -8.71 -21.73
CA ASP A 79 -14.00 -7.70 -21.67
C ASP A 79 -15.35 -8.29 -21.23
N VAL A 80 -15.72 -9.45 -21.76
CA VAL A 80 -16.98 -10.14 -21.45
C VAL A 80 -17.14 -10.50 -19.98
N ASP A 81 -16.04 -10.61 -19.22
CA ASP A 81 -16.10 -10.93 -17.78
C ASP A 81 -16.66 -9.77 -16.96
N LYS A 82 -16.53 -8.53 -17.47
CA LYS A 82 -16.84 -7.28 -16.77
C LYS A 82 -17.56 -6.26 -17.66
N ALA A 83 -18.22 -6.71 -18.72
CA ALA A 83 -19.08 -5.89 -19.58
C ALA A 83 -20.54 -6.27 -19.39
N SER A 84 -21.41 -5.28 -19.27
CA SER A 84 -22.85 -5.49 -19.25
C SER A 84 -23.36 -5.94 -20.62
N SER A 85 -24.57 -6.52 -20.64
CA SER A 85 -25.25 -6.87 -21.89
C SER A 85 -25.46 -5.65 -22.80
N SER A 86 -25.70 -4.46 -22.23
CA SER A 86 -25.82 -3.21 -22.99
C SER A 86 -24.48 -2.75 -23.56
N GLY A 87 -23.38 -2.84 -22.79
CA GLY A 87 -22.02 -2.52 -23.25
C GLY A 87 -21.56 -3.42 -24.40
N LEU A 88 -21.76 -4.74 -24.26
CA LEU A 88 -21.44 -5.71 -25.32
C LEU A 88 -22.28 -5.50 -26.58
N LYS A 89 -23.56 -5.14 -26.42
CA LYS A 89 -24.42 -4.79 -27.56
C LYS A 89 -23.91 -3.54 -28.26
N ARG A 90 -23.59 -2.47 -27.52
CA ARG A 90 -23.00 -1.24 -28.08
C ARG A 90 -21.75 -1.55 -28.90
N LYS A 91 -20.83 -2.38 -28.39
CA LYS A 91 -19.63 -2.79 -29.14
C LYS A 91 -19.97 -3.46 -30.47
N ARG A 92 -20.93 -4.39 -30.48
CA ARG A 92 -21.35 -5.05 -31.72
C ARG A 92 -21.98 -4.06 -32.71
N ASP A 93 -22.89 -3.21 -32.22
CA ASP A 93 -23.62 -2.24 -33.05
C ASP A 93 -22.67 -1.22 -33.73
N HIS A 94 -21.52 -0.94 -33.11
CA HIS A 94 -20.48 -0.06 -33.66
C HIS A 94 -19.36 -0.79 -34.42
N GLY A 95 -19.46 -2.11 -34.60
CA GLY A 95 -18.43 -2.90 -35.30
C GLY A 95 -17.12 -3.05 -34.51
N TRP A 96 -17.18 -3.00 -33.18
CA TRP A 96 -16.03 -3.11 -32.27
C TRP A 96 -16.01 -4.44 -31.51
N ALA A 97 -16.67 -5.48 -32.02
CA ALA A 97 -16.79 -6.77 -31.36
C ALA A 97 -15.43 -7.36 -30.94
N ASP A 98 -14.42 -7.24 -31.81
CA ASP A 98 -13.07 -7.79 -31.57
C ASP A 98 -12.10 -6.78 -30.93
N LYS A 99 -12.50 -5.52 -30.76
CA LYS A 99 -11.64 -4.47 -30.19
C LYS A 99 -11.71 -4.44 -28.67
N TRP A 100 -10.60 -4.10 -28.02
CA TRP A 100 -10.52 -3.95 -26.56
C TRP A 100 -10.96 -5.18 -25.76
N SER A 101 -10.81 -6.39 -26.31
CA SER A 101 -11.30 -7.63 -25.72
C SER A 101 -10.35 -8.22 -24.66
N HIS A 102 -9.06 -7.83 -24.68
CA HIS A 102 -8.08 -8.21 -23.66
C HIS A 102 -8.03 -7.12 -22.60
N ALA A 103 -8.39 -7.42 -21.35
CA ALA A 103 -8.67 -6.37 -20.38
C ALA A 103 -8.06 -6.61 -19.00
N ILE A 104 -8.21 -5.59 -18.16
CA ILE A 104 -7.88 -5.56 -16.74
C ILE A 104 -9.16 -5.09 -16.00
N PRO A 105 -9.53 -5.72 -14.88
CA PRO A 105 -10.76 -5.37 -14.16
C PRO A 105 -10.63 -3.98 -13.53
N VAL A 106 -11.72 -3.22 -13.59
CA VAL A 106 -11.93 -2.02 -12.78
C VAL A 106 -12.62 -2.45 -11.49
N VAL A 107 -12.17 -1.90 -10.36
CA VAL A 107 -12.74 -2.16 -9.03
C VAL A 107 -13.45 -0.94 -8.45
N ARG A 108 -13.05 0.28 -8.82
CA ARG A 108 -13.71 1.53 -8.45
C ARG A 108 -13.60 2.55 -9.58
N ALA A 109 -14.58 3.44 -9.68
CA ALA A 109 -14.56 4.50 -10.69
C ALA A 109 -15.10 5.81 -10.12
N TRP A 110 -14.57 6.91 -10.64
CA TRP A 110 -15.01 8.25 -10.30
C TRP A 110 -15.24 9.05 -11.57
N ARG A 111 -16.39 9.71 -11.67
CA ARG A 111 -16.72 10.61 -12.76
C ARG A 111 -16.37 12.04 -12.36
N VAL A 112 -15.80 12.81 -13.27
CA VAL A 112 -15.55 14.24 -13.02
C VAL A 112 -16.88 15.00 -12.95
N ASP A 113 -17.00 15.88 -11.97
CA ASP A 113 -18.22 16.68 -11.77
C ASP A 113 -18.44 17.74 -12.86
N GLU A 114 -17.36 18.41 -13.27
CA GLU A 114 -17.39 19.50 -14.25
C GLU A 114 -16.44 19.24 -15.42
N PRO A 115 -16.87 19.46 -16.68
CA PRO A 115 -16.00 19.23 -17.84
C PRO A 115 -14.73 20.08 -17.81
N MET A 116 -13.56 19.44 -17.70
CA MET A 116 -12.27 20.12 -17.69
C MET A 116 -11.34 19.59 -18.78
N LEU A 117 -10.52 20.47 -19.36
CA LEU A 117 -9.53 20.09 -20.36
C LEU A 117 -8.45 19.22 -19.71
N LEU A 118 -7.98 18.20 -20.43
CA LEU A 118 -6.91 17.33 -19.94
C LEU A 118 -5.63 18.10 -19.62
N GLU A 119 -5.31 19.13 -20.40
CA GLU A 119 -4.12 19.97 -20.22
C GLU A 119 -4.08 20.69 -18.86
N THR A 120 -5.22 20.90 -18.20
CA THR A 120 -5.23 21.52 -16.85
C THR A 120 -4.81 20.54 -15.76
N VAL A 121 -4.86 19.23 -16.03
CA VAL A 121 -4.48 18.17 -15.08
C VAL A 121 -3.15 17.53 -15.46
N ALA A 122 -2.87 17.40 -16.76
CA ALA A 122 -1.68 16.74 -17.29
C ALA A 122 -0.90 17.62 -18.31
N PRO A 123 -0.52 18.87 -17.98
CA PRO A 123 0.14 19.78 -18.93
C PRO A 123 1.51 19.32 -19.45
N VAL A 124 2.17 18.36 -18.79
CA VAL A 124 3.50 17.86 -19.15
C VAL A 124 3.39 16.54 -19.91
N THR A 125 2.58 15.63 -19.39
CA THR A 125 2.42 14.28 -19.92
C THR A 125 1.50 14.24 -21.14
N TYR A 126 0.46 15.08 -21.18
CA TYR A 126 -0.39 15.20 -22.35
C TYR A 126 0.24 16.12 -23.39
N ARG A 127 0.53 15.56 -24.57
CA ARG A 127 0.95 16.32 -25.76
C ARG A 127 -0.11 16.11 -26.85
N PRO A 128 -0.84 17.16 -27.28
CA PRO A 128 -1.91 17.03 -28.28
C PRO A 128 -1.48 16.31 -29.56
N GLU A 129 -0.21 16.49 -29.96
CA GLU A 129 0.40 15.92 -31.15
C GLU A 129 0.71 14.42 -31.02
N ALA A 130 0.65 13.86 -29.80
CA ALA A 130 0.97 12.48 -29.48
C ALA A 130 -0.27 11.63 -29.12
N GLY A 131 -1.48 12.06 -29.48
CA GLY A 131 -2.74 11.43 -29.04
C GLY A 131 -2.85 9.92 -29.30
N GLN A 132 -2.33 9.42 -30.43
CA GLN A 132 -2.29 7.96 -30.72
C GLN A 132 -1.27 7.22 -29.84
N ALA A 133 -0.10 7.82 -29.58
CA ALA A 133 0.92 7.23 -28.73
C ALA A 133 0.43 7.13 -27.27
N ILE A 134 -0.27 8.14 -26.77
CA ILE A 134 -0.83 8.14 -25.41
C ILE A 134 -1.90 7.05 -25.24
N ALA A 135 -2.73 6.81 -26.26
CA ALA A 135 -3.76 5.77 -26.25
C ALA A 135 -3.18 4.35 -26.10
N VAL A 136 -2.00 4.11 -26.66
CA VAL A 136 -1.32 2.81 -26.68
C VAL A 136 -0.38 2.65 -25.48
N TRP A 137 0.39 3.68 -25.14
CA TRP A 137 1.46 3.58 -24.14
C TRP A 137 1.02 3.89 -22.71
N SER A 138 -0.14 4.53 -22.53
CA SER A 138 -0.66 4.95 -21.22
C SER A 138 0.42 5.53 -20.29
N PRO A 139 1.00 6.69 -20.67
CA PRO A 139 2.08 7.29 -19.93
C PRO A 139 1.65 7.63 -18.51
N GLU A 140 2.60 7.52 -17.59
CA GLU A 140 2.41 7.85 -16.19
C GLU A 140 2.50 9.37 -15.99
N LEU A 141 1.59 9.92 -15.18
CA LEU A 141 1.61 11.31 -14.78
C LEU A 141 2.84 11.61 -13.92
N THR A 142 3.39 12.80 -14.07
CA THR A 142 4.41 13.32 -13.15
C THR A 142 3.82 13.56 -11.76
N GLN A 143 4.66 13.62 -10.73
CA GLN A 143 4.20 13.85 -9.36
C GLN A 143 3.38 15.15 -9.20
N SER A 144 3.75 16.21 -9.92
CA SER A 144 3.01 17.47 -9.95
C SER A 144 1.63 17.34 -10.59
N GLU A 145 1.50 16.50 -11.63
CA GLU A 145 0.23 16.23 -12.29
C GLU A 145 -0.67 15.33 -11.45
N ILE A 146 -0.10 14.38 -10.71
CA ILE A 146 -0.83 13.60 -9.70
C ILE A 146 -1.42 14.55 -8.64
N ASP A 147 -0.68 15.54 -8.18
CA ASP A 147 -1.18 16.53 -7.22
C ASP A 147 -2.30 17.41 -7.80
N LEU A 148 -2.32 17.66 -9.11
CA LEU A 148 -3.43 18.31 -9.80
C LEU A 148 -4.64 17.38 -9.93
N ALA A 149 -4.43 16.13 -10.34
CA ALA A 149 -5.47 15.11 -10.48
C ALA A 149 -6.20 14.88 -9.16
N LEU A 150 -5.47 14.86 -8.03
CA LEU A 150 -6.04 14.69 -6.70
C LEU A 150 -6.96 15.84 -6.24
N LYS A 151 -6.85 17.02 -6.86
CA LYS A 151 -7.72 18.17 -6.58
C LYS A 151 -9.00 18.17 -7.42
N VAL A 152 -9.09 17.31 -8.44
CA VAL A 152 -10.26 17.24 -9.32
C VAL A 152 -11.48 16.81 -8.49
N LYS A 153 -12.57 17.55 -8.62
CA LYS A 153 -13.84 17.20 -7.99
C LYS A 153 -14.49 16.07 -8.76
N VAL A 154 -14.83 15.02 -8.04
CA VAL A 154 -15.37 13.80 -8.62
C VAL A 154 -16.55 13.29 -7.79
N ILE A 155 -17.31 12.39 -8.42
CA ILE A 155 -18.36 11.60 -7.79
C ILE A 155 -18.00 10.13 -8.01
N GLU A 156 -17.97 9.35 -6.94
CA GLU A 156 -17.78 7.89 -7.05
C GLU A 156 -19.03 7.29 -7.71
N VAL A 157 -18.83 6.41 -8.67
CA VAL A 157 -19.90 5.81 -9.48
C VAL A 157 -19.81 4.30 -9.45
N ASN A 158 -20.93 3.63 -9.72
CA ASN A 158 -20.95 2.17 -9.79
C ASN A 158 -20.02 1.66 -10.90
N VAL A 159 -19.46 0.48 -10.67
CA VAL A 159 -18.68 -0.26 -11.66
C VAL A 159 -19.41 -1.57 -11.93
N PHE A 160 -19.57 -1.92 -13.20
CA PHE A 160 -20.20 -3.18 -13.55
C PHE A 160 -19.41 -4.37 -12.98
N GLY A 161 -20.13 -5.31 -12.36
CA GLY A 161 -19.51 -6.48 -11.71
C GLY A 161 -18.88 -6.19 -10.34
N GLU A 162 -19.08 -4.99 -9.77
CA GLU A 162 -18.71 -4.67 -8.39
C GLU A 162 -19.97 -4.47 -7.51
N PRO A 163 -19.86 -4.60 -6.18
CA PRO A 163 -20.95 -4.28 -5.27
C PRO A 163 -21.42 -2.82 -5.46
N PRO A 164 -22.73 -2.56 -5.39
CA PRO A 164 -23.26 -1.21 -5.56
C PRO A 164 -22.76 -0.29 -4.43
N ILE A 165 -22.42 0.94 -4.79
CA ILE A 165 -22.08 1.97 -3.80
C ILE A 165 -23.34 2.44 -3.08
N ALA A 166 -23.24 2.67 -1.77
CA ALA A 166 -24.35 3.23 -1.00
C ALA A 166 -24.71 4.63 -1.52
N GLU A 167 -25.99 4.99 -1.53
CA GLU A 167 -26.48 6.29 -2.05
C GLU A 167 -25.80 7.50 -1.36
N THR A 168 -25.34 7.35 -0.12
CA THR A 168 -24.60 8.36 0.63
C THR A 168 -23.17 8.60 0.12
N ALA A 169 -22.66 7.77 -0.79
CA ALA A 169 -21.33 7.90 -1.42
C ALA A 169 -21.32 8.81 -2.67
N MET A 170 -22.46 9.32 -3.12
CA MET A 170 -22.57 10.22 -4.28
C MET A 170 -22.19 11.68 -3.99
N ASN A 171 -21.46 11.93 -2.90
CA ASN A 171 -21.02 13.28 -2.54
C ASN A 171 -19.87 13.74 -3.43
N LYS A 172 -20.03 14.93 -4.00
CA LYS A 172 -18.98 15.62 -4.77
C LYS A 172 -17.83 15.98 -3.84
N ALA A 173 -16.66 15.43 -4.10
CA ALA A 173 -15.45 15.69 -3.31
C ALA A 173 -14.20 15.69 -4.19
N PRO A 174 -13.10 16.35 -3.77
CA PRO A 174 -11.80 16.14 -4.39
C PRO A 174 -11.43 14.66 -4.38
N LEU A 175 -10.82 14.15 -5.46
CA LEU A 175 -10.38 12.76 -5.56
C LEU A 175 -9.50 12.32 -4.37
N ALA A 176 -8.70 13.23 -3.80
CA ALA A 176 -7.91 12.96 -2.59
C ALA A 176 -8.72 12.46 -1.39
N GLU A 177 -9.99 12.86 -1.26
CA GLU A 177 -10.84 12.44 -0.14
C GLU A 177 -11.23 10.96 -0.24
N ALA A 178 -11.23 10.37 -1.44
CA ALA A 178 -11.46 8.94 -1.63
C ALA A 178 -10.40 8.05 -0.95
N PHE A 179 -9.28 8.65 -0.53
CA PHE A 179 -8.16 8.02 0.17
C PHE A 179 -8.09 8.40 1.66
N ARG A 180 -9.12 9.08 2.22
CA ARG A 180 -9.14 9.57 3.60
C ARG A 180 -10.41 9.20 4.39
N PRO A 181 -10.28 8.79 5.68
CA PRO A 181 -9.10 8.12 6.23
C PRO A 181 -8.87 6.83 5.43
N SER A 182 -7.63 6.33 5.36
CA SER A 182 -7.33 5.07 4.68
C SER A 182 -8.29 4.00 5.20
N ARG A 183 -9.34 3.65 4.44
CA ARG A 183 -10.22 2.55 4.81
C ARG A 183 -9.32 1.32 4.84
N ALA A 184 -9.43 0.52 5.90
CA ALA A 184 -8.75 -0.77 5.94
C ALA A 184 -9.04 -1.50 4.63
N PHE A 185 -8.01 -2.10 4.03
CA PHE A 185 -8.19 -2.99 2.87
C PHE A 185 -9.37 -3.92 3.17
N PRO A 186 -10.30 -4.18 2.23
CA PRO A 186 -11.19 -5.33 2.39
C PRO A 186 -10.28 -6.51 2.70
N GLY A 187 -10.51 -7.16 3.86
CA GLY A 187 -9.60 -8.17 4.38
C GLY A 187 -9.25 -9.18 3.28
N SER A 188 -8.00 -9.61 3.22
CA SER A 188 -7.57 -10.63 2.26
C SER A 188 -8.48 -11.85 2.42
N PHE A 189 -9.20 -12.24 1.38
CA PHE A 189 -9.97 -13.47 1.34
C PHE A 189 -9.19 -14.51 0.52
N GLY A 190 -9.07 -15.74 1.02
CA GLY A 190 -8.35 -16.83 0.35
C GLY A 190 -7.39 -17.59 1.26
N GLU A 191 -6.81 -18.67 0.73
CA GLU A 191 -5.87 -19.53 1.45
C GLU A 191 -4.45 -18.98 1.31
N ARG A 192 -3.78 -18.71 2.44
CA ARG A 192 -2.37 -18.29 2.48
C ARG A 192 -1.51 -19.44 2.93
N THR A 193 -0.73 -20.02 2.02
CA THR A 193 0.34 -20.96 2.32
C THR A 193 1.66 -20.21 2.50
N SER A 194 2.36 -20.49 3.59
CA SER A 194 3.70 -19.97 3.85
C SER A 194 4.62 -21.12 4.25
N VAL A 195 5.76 -21.23 3.58
CA VAL A 195 6.85 -22.14 3.93
C VAL A 195 7.88 -21.33 4.72
N TYR A 196 8.20 -21.78 5.92
CA TYR A 196 9.27 -21.20 6.73
C TYR A 196 10.45 -22.16 6.71
N GLU A 197 11.58 -21.69 6.22
CA GLU A 197 12.85 -22.39 6.36
C GLU A 197 13.53 -21.88 7.64
N ASP A 198 13.91 -22.83 8.50
CA ASP A 198 14.68 -22.51 9.70
C ASP A 198 16.10 -22.13 9.30
N GLY A 199 16.71 -21.22 10.06
CA GLY A 199 18.02 -20.68 9.75
C GLY A 199 18.56 -19.81 10.87
N PRO A 200 19.78 -19.26 10.69
CA PRO A 200 20.45 -18.53 11.75
C PRO A 200 19.60 -17.38 12.31
N ALA A 201 19.52 -17.30 13.63
CA ALA A 201 18.67 -16.34 14.33
C ALA A 201 19.47 -15.52 15.35
N HIS A 202 19.06 -14.27 15.56
CA HIS A 202 19.66 -13.38 16.55
C HIS A 202 18.72 -13.20 17.74
N LEU A 203 19.30 -13.20 18.94
CA LEU A 203 18.67 -12.63 20.12
C LEU A 203 18.86 -11.10 20.08
N TYR A 204 17.83 -10.33 20.37
CA TYR A 204 17.90 -8.87 20.38
C TYR A 204 17.28 -8.27 21.63
N LEU A 205 17.81 -7.11 22.03
CA LEU A 205 17.23 -6.27 23.08
C LEU A 205 16.80 -4.94 22.47
N ALA A 206 15.49 -4.67 22.56
CA ALA A 206 14.88 -3.44 22.12
C ALA A 206 14.48 -2.56 23.30
N ARG A 207 14.65 -1.25 23.10
CA ARG A 207 14.20 -0.20 23.99
C ARG A 207 13.10 0.61 23.30
N PHE A 208 12.07 0.98 24.04
CA PHE A 208 11.11 1.95 23.57
C PHE A 208 11.69 3.38 23.74
N GLU A 209 11.92 4.07 22.64
CA GLU A 209 12.19 5.50 22.61
C GLU A 209 10.85 6.24 22.78
N GLY A 210 10.79 7.25 23.64
CA GLY A 210 9.56 8.01 23.94
C GLY A 210 9.09 7.84 25.39
N ASP A 211 7.80 8.09 25.63
CA ASP A 211 7.21 7.93 26.96
C ASP A 211 6.72 6.49 27.17
N GLY A 212 7.62 5.63 27.65
CA GLY A 212 7.29 4.24 27.97
C GLY A 212 6.24 4.10 29.09
N PHE A 213 6.10 5.08 29.98
CA PHE A 213 5.10 5.05 31.05
C PHE A 213 3.69 5.20 30.46
N ALA A 214 3.53 6.18 29.57
CA ALA A 214 2.27 6.38 28.86
C ALA A 214 1.85 5.13 28.06
N MET A 215 2.80 4.43 27.43
CA MET A 215 2.54 3.17 26.72
C MET A 215 2.02 2.05 27.62
N MET A 216 2.41 2.05 28.90
CA MET A 216 1.93 1.10 29.91
C MET A 216 0.67 1.59 30.64
N GLY A 217 0.12 2.75 30.27
CA GLY A 217 -1.01 3.37 30.98
C GLY A 217 -0.64 3.92 32.36
N LEU A 218 0.64 4.25 32.59
CA LEU A 218 1.17 4.74 33.86
C LEU A 218 1.54 6.23 33.76
N SER A 219 1.38 6.95 34.86
CA SER A 219 1.92 8.30 35.01
C SER A 219 3.44 8.22 35.23
N LYS A 220 4.20 9.05 34.50
CA LYS A 220 5.66 9.11 34.64
C LYS A 220 6.08 9.76 35.97
N PRO A 221 6.75 9.05 36.88
CA PRO A 221 7.27 9.63 38.12
C PRO A 221 8.41 10.61 37.83
N GLN A 222 8.57 11.62 38.69
CA GLN A 222 9.49 12.75 38.49
C GLN A 222 10.98 12.35 38.37
N PHE A 223 11.38 11.22 38.97
CA PHE A 223 12.78 10.76 39.00
C PHE A 223 12.97 9.33 38.49
N ASP A 224 11.93 8.71 37.94
CA ASP A 224 12.04 7.35 37.43
C ASP A 224 12.53 7.37 35.97
N LYS A 225 13.68 6.74 35.75
CA LYS A 225 14.34 6.62 34.43
C LYS A 225 14.20 5.21 33.84
N SER A 226 13.31 4.39 34.39
CA SER A 226 13.07 3.05 33.88
C SER A 226 12.66 3.10 32.40
N ALA A 227 13.25 2.18 31.64
CA ALA A 227 12.95 1.98 30.24
C ALA A 227 11.88 0.89 30.10
N LEU A 228 11.06 1.02 29.06
CA LEU A 228 10.26 -0.07 28.54
C LEU A 228 11.14 -0.88 27.57
N ILE A 229 11.28 -2.16 27.86
CA ILE A 229 12.27 -3.07 27.28
C ILE A 229 11.54 -4.26 26.66
N LYS A 230 12.05 -4.73 25.53
CA LYS A 230 11.61 -5.95 24.88
C LYS A 230 12.81 -6.82 24.54
N ILE A 231 12.76 -8.10 24.89
CA ILE A 231 13.67 -9.13 24.38
C ILE A 231 12.98 -9.87 23.23
N GLY A 232 13.72 -10.43 22.28
CA GLY A 232 13.12 -11.31 21.28
C GLY A 232 14.13 -11.97 20.35
N VAL A 233 13.60 -12.82 19.48
CA VAL A 233 14.36 -13.57 18.47
C VAL A 233 13.91 -13.20 17.05
N SER A 234 14.87 -13.06 16.13
CA SER A 234 14.58 -12.94 14.70
C SER A 234 15.76 -13.38 13.83
N ASN A 235 15.47 -13.98 12.68
CA ASN A 235 16.44 -14.17 11.59
C ASN A 235 16.67 -12.90 10.76
N ASP A 236 15.76 -11.92 10.84
CA ASP A 236 15.88 -10.61 10.19
C ASP A 236 15.48 -9.51 11.17
N LEU A 237 16.47 -8.78 11.68
CA LEU A 237 16.26 -7.70 12.65
C LEU A 237 15.67 -6.44 12.02
N GLN A 238 15.91 -6.17 10.74
CA GLN A 238 15.35 -5.01 10.05
C GLN A 238 13.85 -5.19 9.78
N ARG A 239 13.48 -6.38 9.28
CA ARG A 239 12.07 -6.78 9.15
C ARG A 239 11.39 -6.73 10.51
N ARG A 240 12.00 -7.31 11.55
CA ARG A 240 11.41 -7.32 12.90
C ARG A 240 11.23 -5.92 13.48
N LEU A 241 12.21 -5.03 13.33
CA LEU A 241 12.09 -3.64 13.77
C LEU A 241 10.94 -2.91 13.07
N THR A 242 10.73 -3.20 11.78
CA THR A 242 9.62 -2.66 10.99
C THR A 242 8.29 -3.21 11.49
N GLU A 243 8.18 -4.52 11.75
CA GLU A 243 6.99 -5.16 12.32
C GLU A 243 6.63 -4.60 13.70
N LEU A 244 7.62 -4.38 14.58
CA LEU A 244 7.40 -3.81 15.91
C LEU A 244 6.83 -2.39 15.86
N ASN A 245 7.15 -1.64 14.80
CA ASN A 245 6.78 -0.24 14.70
C ASN A 245 5.62 0.03 13.74
N CYS A 246 5.19 -0.94 12.93
CA CYS A 246 4.17 -0.70 11.90
C CYS A 246 2.78 -0.37 12.47
N GLY A 247 2.54 -0.68 13.75
CA GLY A 247 1.31 -0.32 14.46
C GLY A 247 1.27 1.14 14.96
N PHE A 248 2.39 1.88 14.90
CA PHE A 248 2.42 3.27 15.34
C PHE A 248 2.13 4.23 14.18
N PRO A 249 1.30 5.27 14.40
CA PRO A 249 1.14 6.35 13.43
C PRO A 249 2.49 7.03 13.12
N PRO A 250 2.73 7.55 11.90
CA PRO A 250 3.98 8.24 11.57
C PRO A 250 4.30 9.45 12.47
N ALA A 251 3.26 10.09 13.04
CA ALA A 251 3.41 11.19 13.98
C ALA A 251 3.67 10.75 15.43
N ALA A 252 3.69 9.45 15.71
CA ALA A 252 3.97 8.93 17.04
C ALA A 252 5.38 9.34 17.48
N LYS A 253 5.46 9.92 18.68
CA LYS A 253 6.74 10.29 19.29
C LYS A 253 7.49 9.06 19.81
N GLY A 254 6.78 7.95 20.04
CA GLY A 254 7.33 6.73 20.59
C GLY A 254 7.55 5.65 19.53
N ARG A 255 8.64 4.89 19.66
CA ARG A 255 8.99 3.79 18.75
C ARG A 255 9.92 2.79 19.42
N TRP A 256 9.86 1.54 18.99
CA TRP A 256 10.85 0.53 19.34
C TRP A 256 12.14 0.76 18.58
N LYS A 257 13.26 0.54 19.26
CA LYS A 257 14.59 0.49 18.68
C LYS A 257 15.31 -0.73 19.19
N ILE A 258 15.80 -1.56 18.27
CA ILE A 258 16.71 -2.66 18.62
C ILE A 258 18.09 -2.04 18.84
N GLU A 259 18.56 -2.03 20.09
CA GLU A 259 19.83 -1.41 20.46
C GLU A 259 20.96 -2.43 20.60
N LEU A 260 20.64 -3.67 21.01
CA LEU A 260 21.61 -4.75 21.13
C LEU A 260 21.14 -5.98 20.36
N LYS A 261 22.12 -6.74 19.84
CA LYS A 261 21.92 -8.04 19.21
C LYS A 261 23.06 -8.98 19.57
N SER A 262 22.79 -10.28 19.58
CA SER A 262 23.79 -11.33 19.70
C SER A 262 24.48 -11.61 18.36
N GLU A 263 25.54 -12.41 18.41
CA GLU A 263 25.96 -13.19 17.25
C GLU A 263 24.84 -14.16 16.82
N PRO A 264 24.80 -14.61 15.57
CA PRO A 264 23.78 -15.55 15.13
C PRO A 264 23.93 -16.88 15.86
N TYR A 265 22.82 -17.40 16.38
CA TYR A 265 22.71 -18.79 16.81
C TYR A 265 22.49 -19.68 15.60
N GLU A 266 22.83 -20.97 15.75
CA GLU A 266 22.72 -21.99 14.69
C GLU A 266 21.30 -22.09 14.13
N ASP A 267 20.31 -22.12 15.03
CA ASP A 267 18.90 -22.21 14.70
C ASP A 267 18.05 -21.31 15.62
N LYS A 268 16.76 -21.24 15.32
CA LYS A 268 15.81 -20.47 16.12
C LYS A 268 15.65 -21.02 17.54
N ALA A 269 15.73 -22.34 17.72
CA ALA A 269 15.54 -22.98 19.03
C ALA A 269 16.66 -22.60 20.02
N ALA A 270 17.91 -22.54 19.57
CA ALA A 270 19.05 -22.10 20.35
C ALA A 270 18.92 -20.62 20.75
N ALA A 271 18.45 -19.77 19.83
CA ALA A 271 18.18 -18.37 20.13
C ALA A 271 17.01 -18.20 21.14
N GLU A 272 15.96 -19.01 21.05
CA GLU A 272 14.84 -19.02 21.99
C GLU A 272 15.27 -19.52 23.38
N ALA A 273 16.16 -20.51 23.45
CA ALA A 273 16.75 -20.95 24.72
C ALA A 273 17.56 -19.84 25.39
N ALA A 274 18.34 -19.07 24.61
CA ALA A 274 19.06 -17.89 25.10
C ALA A 274 18.11 -16.77 25.55
N GLU A 275 17.00 -16.57 24.83
CA GLU A 275 15.94 -15.64 25.22
C GLU A 275 15.30 -16.03 26.55
N GLN A 276 15.01 -17.32 26.75
CA GLN A 276 14.48 -17.84 28.00
C GLN A 276 15.47 -17.63 29.15
N CYS A 277 16.76 -17.88 28.92
CA CYS A 277 17.80 -17.59 29.90
C CYS A 277 17.81 -16.11 30.32
N PHE A 278 17.61 -15.19 29.37
CA PHE A 278 17.44 -13.77 29.69
C PHE A 278 16.20 -13.52 30.54
N LYS A 279 15.04 -14.07 30.16
CA LYS A 279 13.77 -13.89 30.88
C LYS A 279 13.89 -14.36 32.34
N ASP A 280 14.51 -15.51 32.57
CA ASP A 280 14.71 -16.09 33.90
C ASP A 280 15.63 -15.23 34.78
N ALA A 281 16.70 -14.69 34.20
CA ALA A 281 17.61 -13.78 34.90
C ALA A 281 16.97 -12.40 35.15
N ALA A 282 16.21 -11.89 34.18
CA ALA A 282 15.52 -10.61 34.23
C ALA A 282 14.43 -10.58 35.30
N ALA A 283 13.71 -11.68 35.53
CA ALA A 283 12.65 -11.77 36.53
C ALA A 283 13.09 -11.38 37.95
N LYS A 284 14.40 -11.45 38.25
CA LYS A 284 14.99 -11.08 39.56
C LYS A 284 15.40 -9.61 39.67
N ARG A 285 15.51 -8.88 38.55
CA ARG A 285 16.14 -7.55 38.49
C ARG A 285 15.34 -6.51 37.72
N LEU A 286 14.41 -6.94 36.88
CA LEU A 286 13.51 -6.13 36.07
C LEU A 286 12.07 -6.55 36.40
N GLN A 287 11.15 -5.61 36.28
CA GLN A 287 9.73 -5.90 36.42
C GLN A 287 9.22 -6.50 35.10
N SER A 288 8.76 -7.75 35.13
CA SER A 288 8.10 -8.35 33.97
C SER A 288 6.74 -7.67 33.72
N LEU A 289 6.42 -7.44 32.45
CA LEU A 289 5.14 -6.93 31.97
C LEU A 289 4.35 -8.01 31.21
N GLY A 290 4.81 -9.26 31.26
CA GLY A 290 4.27 -10.39 30.50
C GLY A 290 5.05 -10.69 29.21
N GLY A 291 5.20 -11.99 28.93
CA GLY A 291 5.87 -12.50 27.75
C GLY A 291 7.31 -11.99 27.60
N GLU A 292 7.51 -11.13 26.60
CA GLU A 292 8.82 -10.62 26.17
C GLU A 292 9.12 -9.20 26.67
N PHE A 293 8.25 -8.63 27.51
CA PHE A 293 8.30 -7.23 27.90
C PHE A 293 8.70 -7.03 29.36
N PHE A 294 9.54 -6.01 29.59
CA PHE A 294 10.07 -5.68 30.91
C PHE A 294 10.12 -4.17 31.12
N ARG A 295 10.10 -3.75 32.39
CA ARG A 295 10.40 -2.39 32.84
C ARG A 295 11.55 -2.43 33.83
N GLY A 296 12.48 -1.49 33.69
CA GLY A 296 13.52 -1.30 34.70
C GLY A 296 14.67 -0.45 34.19
N ASP A 297 15.77 -0.45 34.94
CA ASP A 297 16.97 0.27 34.55
C ASP A 297 17.59 -0.31 33.26
N TRP A 298 17.85 0.56 32.29
CA TRP A 298 18.39 0.14 30.99
C TRP A 298 19.79 -0.46 31.10
N ALA A 299 20.66 0.11 31.94
CA ALA A 299 22.02 -0.41 32.10
C ALA A 299 22.02 -1.80 32.75
N ALA A 300 21.11 -2.05 33.69
CA ALA A 300 20.88 -3.38 34.26
C ALA A 300 20.43 -4.38 33.17
N ALA A 301 19.53 -3.98 32.27
CA ALA A 301 19.08 -4.83 31.16
C ALA A 301 20.20 -5.13 30.16
N MET A 302 21.01 -4.12 29.80
CA MET A 302 22.19 -4.31 28.94
C MET A 302 23.21 -5.26 29.58
N SER A 303 23.47 -5.09 30.88
CA SER A 303 24.38 -5.96 31.64
C SER A 303 23.88 -7.41 31.69
N LEU A 304 22.57 -7.61 31.86
CA LEU A 304 21.96 -8.93 31.79
C LEU A 304 22.09 -9.54 30.40
N PHE A 305 21.82 -8.76 29.35
CA PHE A 305 21.93 -9.22 27.97
C PHE A 305 23.35 -9.68 27.63
N ALA A 306 24.37 -8.89 28.03
CA ALA A 306 25.78 -9.24 27.86
C ALA A 306 26.24 -10.46 28.69
N SER A 307 25.40 -10.95 29.62
CA SER A 307 25.68 -12.16 30.39
C SER A 307 25.13 -13.44 29.74
N ILE A 308 24.28 -13.31 28.72
CA ILE A 308 23.65 -14.45 28.05
C ILE A 308 24.65 -15.16 27.14
N PRO A 309 24.74 -16.52 27.18
CA PRO A 309 25.58 -17.28 26.27
C PRO A 309 25.27 -16.93 24.80
N GLY A 310 26.30 -16.69 23.97
CA GLY A 310 26.12 -16.27 22.57
C GLY A 310 26.06 -14.76 22.36
N VAL A 311 25.99 -13.96 23.43
CA VAL A 311 26.17 -12.50 23.37
C VAL A 311 27.64 -12.16 23.67
N SER A 312 28.41 -11.81 22.64
CA SER A 312 29.82 -11.45 22.78
C SER A 312 30.02 -10.32 23.80
N ARG A 313 30.96 -10.52 24.75
CA ARG A 313 31.24 -9.56 25.84
C ARG A 313 32.10 -8.36 25.44
N PHE A 314 32.72 -8.36 24.26
CA PHE A 314 33.49 -7.24 23.76
C PHE A 314 33.43 -7.26 22.23
N GLY A 315 33.08 -6.13 21.63
CA GLY A 315 33.18 -5.95 20.19
C GLY A 315 34.62 -6.19 19.73
N SER A 316 34.77 -6.95 18.65
CA SER A 316 36.01 -7.01 17.90
C SER A 316 36.34 -5.60 17.38
N ALA A 317 37.15 -4.88 18.13
CA ALA A 317 38.07 -3.90 17.56
C ALA A 317 39.22 -4.68 16.88
N GLY A 318 39.46 -4.41 15.60
CA GLY A 318 40.57 -4.93 14.79
C GLY A 318 40.08 -5.92 13.72
N ARG A 319 40.20 -5.68 12.41
CA ARG A 319 41.14 -4.84 11.64
C ARG A 319 40.42 -4.12 10.51
#